data_AF-A0AA89TRS3-F1
#
_entry.id   AF-A0AA89TRS3-F1
#
_cell.length_a   1.000
_cell.length_b   1.000
_cell.length_c   1.000
_cell.angle_alpha   90.00
_cell.angle_beta   90.00
_cell.angle_gamma   90.00
#
_symmetry.space_group_name_H-M   'P 1'
#
loop_
_entity.id
_entity.type
_entity.pdbx_description
1 polymer ?
#
loop_
_entity_poly.entity_id
_entity_poly.type
_entity_poly.pdbx_seq_one_letter_code
_entity_poly.pdbx_strand_id
1 'polypeptide(L)'
;MTSPTSPAYPPKPSAGDRIAVISPSSGLPGLFPLPYELGLERLRKEYGLEPVEYPATRTMDSTPQERADDIHAAFADPGIKAVIASIGGDDQITVLPYLDRELIRANPKPFFGMSDNTNLLAFLRTCGIVGFHGGSVMCELGRPGAMHPQTAESLRAALFTSGPYELRPAERWRDIDRDWADPATFDEEPETRPGSGWTWVNPDRVVEGRSWGGCLEILGWLLMADREVARDLSEYDGGVLLLETSEDMPSATEVFSTLRNMGERGLLERFPALLMGRPKTWSFEQPNSPEEAARYAADQRDAVLRAMRAYAPDTTIVFDVDFGHTDPQLVIPYGGTVRVDGPARRITVTY
;
A
#
# COMPACT_ATOMS: atom_id res chain seq x y z
N MET A 1 -13.29 -4.41 26.98
CA MET A 1 -13.99 -4.24 25.69
C MET A 1 -14.13 -2.76 25.46
N THR A 2 -13.13 -2.14 24.85
CA THR A 2 -13.23 -0.76 24.38
C THR A 2 -14.06 -0.78 23.10
N SER A 3 -15.14 0.01 23.05
CA SER A 3 -15.88 0.30 21.82
C SER A 3 -14.89 0.57 20.68
N PRO A 4 -15.11 0.09 19.44
CA PRO A 4 -14.26 0.50 18.33
C PRO A 4 -14.33 2.02 18.24
N THR A 5 -13.21 2.67 18.56
CA THR A 5 -13.04 4.11 18.36
C THR A 5 -13.31 4.40 16.90
N SER A 6 -14.18 5.37 16.61
CA SER A 6 -14.42 5.79 15.24
C SER A 6 -13.06 6.10 14.58
N PRO A 7 -12.82 5.64 13.34
CA PRO A 7 -11.54 5.85 12.68
C PRO A 7 -11.19 7.33 12.65
N ALA A 8 -10.02 7.66 13.18
CA ALA A 8 -9.47 9.00 13.10
C ALA A 8 -8.78 9.16 11.75
N TYR A 9 -9.30 10.07 10.93
CA TYR A 9 -8.56 10.66 9.82
C TYR A 9 -7.58 11.68 10.39
N PRO A 10 -6.27 11.40 10.38
CA PRO A 10 -5.30 12.32 10.97
C PRO A 10 -5.29 13.67 10.24
N PRO A 11 -4.93 14.77 10.93
CA PRO A 11 -4.71 16.05 10.27
C PRO A 11 -3.71 15.93 9.11
N LYS A 12 -4.02 16.62 8.01
CA LYS A 12 -3.18 16.67 6.81
C LYS A 12 -2.03 17.66 6.98
N PRO A 13 -0.83 17.40 6.44
CA PRO A 13 0.23 18.40 6.37
C PRO A 13 -0.16 19.58 5.46
N SER A 14 0.58 20.67 5.56
CA SER A 14 0.57 21.84 4.69
C SER A 14 1.98 22.15 4.19
N ALA A 15 2.11 22.96 3.14
CA ALA A 15 3.43 23.40 2.69
C ALA A 15 4.21 24.10 3.83
N GLY A 16 5.49 23.75 3.97
CA GLY A 16 6.40 24.15 5.05
C GLY A 16 6.41 23.19 6.24
N ASP A 17 5.48 22.23 6.31
CA ASP A 17 5.45 21.27 7.41
C ASP A 17 6.56 20.23 7.30
N ARG A 18 7.05 19.79 8.47
CA ARG A 18 8.01 18.70 8.58
C ARG A 18 7.28 17.36 8.46
N ILE A 19 7.84 16.44 7.68
CA ILE A 19 7.37 15.07 7.57
C ILE A 19 8.48 14.11 7.94
N ALA A 20 8.16 13.03 8.63
CA ALA A 20 9.13 11.98 8.92
C ALA A 20 9.27 11.08 7.70
N VAL A 21 10.52 10.77 7.33
CA VAL A 21 10.85 9.70 6.39
C VAL A 21 11.58 8.63 7.19
N ILE A 22 11.01 7.43 7.25
CA ILE A 22 11.51 6.33 8.09
C ILE A 22 11.64 5.04 7.28
N SER A 23 12.50 4.12 7.74
CA SER A 23 12.68 2.78 7.17
C SER A 23 12.18 1.71 8.14
N PRO A 24 10.84 1.55 8.27
CA PRO A 24 10.27 0.59 9.23
C PRO A 24 10.44 -0.86 8.78
N SER A 25 10.88 -1.09 7.54
CA SER A 25 11.32 -2.39 7.01
C SER A 25 12.81 -2.29 6.63
N SER A 26 13.17 -2.29 5.34
CA SER A 26 14.56 -2.27 4.89
C SER A 26 15.21 -0.88 4.97
N GLY A 27 16.43 -0.80 5.51
CA GLY A 27 17.29 0.39 5.49
C GLY A 27 17.93 0.68 4.12
N LEU A 28 17.23 0.32 3.04
CA LEU A 28 17.69 0.38 1.65
C LEU A 28 18.17 1.76 1.15
N PRO A 29 17.69 2.91 1.68
CA PRO A 29 18.26 4.22 1.36
C PRO A 29 19.79 4.33 1.54
N GLY A 30 20.39 3.50 2.41
CA GLY A 30 21.84 3.44 2.59
C GLY A 30 22.59 2.76 1.43
N LEU A 31 21.95 1.79 0.76
CA LEU A 31 22.54 1.06 -0.37
C LEU A 31 22.25 1.72 -1.71
N PHE A 32 21.05 2.25 -1.90
CA PHE A 32 20.61 2.90 -3.14
C PHE A 32 20.21 4.35 -2.84
N PRO A 33 21.19 5.27 -2.66
CA PRO A 33 20.89 6.64 -2.28
C PRO A 33 20.21 7.45 -3.40
N LEU A 34 20.45 7.13 -4.68
CA LEU A 34 19.93 7.92 -5.81
C LEU A 34 18.39 8.05 -5.82
N PRO A 35 17.59 6.96 -5.81
CA PRO A 35 16.13 7.09 -5.78
C PRO A 35 15.65 7.76 -4.49
N TYR A 36 16.35 7.54 -3.39
CA TYR A 36 15.98 8.14 -2.11
C TYR A 36 16.20 9.65 -2.08
N GLU A 37 17.38 10.14 -2.49
CA GLU A 37 17.67 11.57 -2.58
C GLU A 37 16.74 12.29 -3.55
N LEU A 38 16.45 11.67 -4.70
CA LEU A 38 15.47 12.19 -5.65
C LEU A 38 14.09 12.32 -4.98
N GLY A 39 13.66 11.31 -4.24
CA GLY A 39 12.40 11.36 -3.50
C GLY A 39 12.36 12.46 -2.43
N LEU A 40 13.45 12.65 -1.67
CA LEU A 40 13.56 13.74 -0.70
C LEU A 40 13.56 15.12 -1.38
N GLU A 41 14.21 15.25 -2.53
CA GLU A 41 14.20 16.47 -3.33
C GLU A 41 12.78 16.81 -3.80
N ARG A 42 12.03 15.84 -4.30
CA ARG A 42 10.64 16.06 -4.75
C ARG A 42 9.71 16.43 -3.60
N LEU A 43 9.86 15.80 -2.43
CA LEU A 43 9.11 16.20 -1.23
C LEU A 43 9.30 17.69 -0.92
N ARG A 44 10.55 18.18 -0.98
CA ARG A 44 10.86 19.60 -0.78
C ARG A 44 10.35 20.49 -1.91
N LYS A 45 10.66 20.17 -3.16
CA LYS A 45 10.44 21.07 -4.31
C LYS A 45 9.04 21.02 -4.89
N GLU A 46 8.43 19.84 -4.95
CA GLU A 46 7.12 19.63 -5.60
C GLU A 46 5.95 19.62 -4.60
N TYR A 47 6.22 19.19 -3.36
CA TYR A 47 5.21 19.13 -2.30
C TYR A 47 5.38 20.23 -1.25
N GLY A 48 6.54 20.91 -1.21
CA GLY A 48 6.82 21.94 -0.21
C GLY A 48 6.88 21.36 1.20
N LEU A 49 7.32 20.12 1.37
CA LEU A 49 7.40 19.43 2.65
C LEU A 49 8.85 19.21 3.05
N GLU A 50 9.13 19.33 4.33
CA GLU A 50 10.48 19.25 4.88
C GLU A 50 10.74 17.85 5.45
N PRO A 51 11.41 16.95 4.71
CA PRO A 51 11.67 15.60 5.19
C PRO A 51 12.69 15.60 6.32
N VAL A 52 12.38 14.83 7.36
CA VAL A 52 13.19 14.58 8.54
C VAL A 52 13.49 13.10 8.60
N GLU A 53 14.78 12.77 8.59
CA GLU A 53 15.26 11.40 8.68
C GLU A 53 15.56 11.02 10.13
N TYR A 54 15.64 9.71 10.37
CA TYR A 54 15.85 9.11 11.69
C TYR A 54 17.02 8.10 11.65
N PRO A 55 17.61 7.74 12.80
CA PRO A 55 18.81 6.90 12.87
C PRO A 55 18.81 5.61 12.03
N ALA A 56 17.70 4.88 11.96
CA ALA A 56 17.59 3.62 11.19
C ALA A 56 17.27 3.84 9.70
N THR A 57 16.96 5.08 9.29
CA THR A 57 16.44 5.38 7.94
C THR A 57 17.37 4.91 6.82
N ARG A 58 18.69 4.98 7.01
CA ARG A 58 19.69 4.60 6.01
C ARG A 58 20.55 3.40 6.43
N THR A 59 20.13 2.64 7.43
CA THR A 59 20.95 1.59 8.03
C THR A 59 20.30 0.23 7.80
N MET A 60 20.87 -0.58 6.90
CA MET A 60 20.34 -1.89 6.49
C MET A 60 20.09 -2.84 7.67
N ASP A 61 21.08 -2.97 8.56
CA ASP A 61 21.05 -3.97 9.64
C ASP A 61 20.48 -3.41 10.96
N SER A 62 19.61 -2.40 10.87
CA SER A 62 18.94 -1.85 12.06
C SER A 62 18.06 -2.92 12.70
N THR A 63 18.22 -3.10 14.00
CA THR A 63 17.40 -4.04 14.76
C THR A 63 15.92 -3.66 14.70
N PRO A 64 14.99 -4.61 14.92
CA PRO A 64 13.57 -4.28 15.00
C PRO A 64 13.24 -3.25 16.08
N GLN A 65 13.98 -3.23 17.20
CA GLN A 65 13.83 -2.21 18.24
C GLN A 65 14.25 -0.83 17.74
N GLU A 66 15.39 -0.68 17.06
CA GLU A 66 15.83 0.62 16.53
C GLU A 66 14.85 1.19 15.50
N ARG A 67 14.27 0.33 14.64
CA ARG A 67 13.21 0.74 13.71
C ARG A 67 11.91 1.12 14.44
N ALA A 68 11.57 0.44 15.53
CA ALA A 68 10.44 0.82 16.38
C ALA A 68 10.69 2.17 17.08
N ASP A 69 11.91 2.42 17.54
CA ASP A 69 12.30 3.68 18.18
C ASP A 69 12.17 4.87 17.20
N ASP A 70 12.53 4.68 15.93
CA ASP A 70 12.31 5.67 14.86
C ASP A 70 10.81 5.95 14.64
N ILE A 71 9.97 4.91 14.60
CA ILE A 71 8.51 5.05 14.52
C ILE A 71 7.98 5.84 15.72
N HIS A 72 8.40 5.51 16.95
CA HIS A 72 7.96 6.22 18.15
C HIS A 72 8.41 7.67 18.15
N ALA A 73 9.65 7.95 17.77
CA ALA A 73 10.17 9.32 17.70
C ALA A 73 9.39 10.15 16.67
N ALA A 74 9.07 9.58 15.49
CA ALA A 74 8.25 10.23 14.47
C ALA A 74 6.82 10.49 14.96
N PHE A 75 6.19 9.53 15.60
CA PHE A 75 4.85 9.70 16.15
C PHE A 75 4.80 10.57 17.41
N ALA A 76 5.84 10.63 18.24
CA ALA A 76 5.84 11.48 19.43
C ALA A 76 6.17 12.95 19.14
N ASP A 77 6.88 13.28 18.04
CA ASP A 77 7.24 14.68 17.73
C ASP A 77 6.02 15.47 17.21
N PRO A 78 5.50 16.48 17.93
CA PRO A 78 4.35 17.29 17.47
C PRO A 78 4.69 18.20 16.27
N GLY A 79 5.98 18.39 15.97
CA GLY A 79 6.46 19.12 14.80
C GLY A 79 6.37 18.32 13.50
N ILE A 80 6.27 16.99 13.57
CA ILE A 80 6.03 16.13 12.41
C ILE A 80 4.53 16.09 12.09
N LYS A 81 4.16 16.21 10.80
CA LYS A 81 2.74 16.23 10.37
C LYS A 81 2.32 15.02 9.56
N ALA A 82 3.27 14.28 9.01
CA ALA A 82 3.03 13.01 8.32
C ALA A 82 4.26 12.10 8.47
N VAL A 83 4.05 10.80 8.27
CA VAL A 83 5.11 9.79 8.25
C VAL A 83 5.06 9.06 6.90
N ILE A 84 6.18 8.97 6.20
CA ILE A 84 6.27 8.29 4.91
C ILE A 84 7.36 7.22 5.01
N ALA A 85 7.03 5.98 4.63
CA ALA A 85 8.00 4.92 4.53
C ALA A 85 8.96 5.19 3.36
N SER A 86 10.25 4.98 3.60
CA SER A 86 11.27 5.07 2.57
C SER A 86 11.07 3.99 1.49
N ILE A 87 10.82 2.74 1.91
CA ILE A 87 10.68 1.54 1.10
C ILE A 87 9.98 0.42 1.89
N GLY A 88 9.69 -0.71 1.24
CA GLY A 88 9.29 -1.98 1.87
C GLY A 88 10.48 -2.84 2.31
N GLY A 89 10.32 -4.17 2.25
CA GLY A 89 11.29 -5.18 2.66
C GLY A 89 10.57 -6.48 2.99
N ASP A 90 11.04 -7.25 3.97
CA ASP A 90 10.54 -8.61 4.21
C ASP A 90 10.47 -9.02 5.70
N ASP A 91 10.68 -8.09 6.64
CA ASP A 91 10.78 -8.43 8.06
C ASP A 91 10.10 -7.44 9.03
N GLN A 92 9.33 -6.46 8.54
CA GLN A 92 8.67 -5.45 9.39
C GLN A 92 7.73 -6.08 10.43
N ILE A 93 7.23 -7.29 10.19
CA ILE A 93 6.43 -8.05 11.18
C ILE A 93 7.18 -8.23 12.51
N THR A 94 8.52 -8.23 12.50
CA THR A 94 9.37 -8.33 13.69
C THR A 94 9.42 -7.03 14.50
N VAL A 95 9.06 -5.88 13.91
CA VAL A 95 9.01 -4.57 14.56
C VAL A 95 7.74 -4.42 15.41
N LEU A 96 6.62 -5.03 14.99
CA LEU A 96 5.31 -4.88 15.64
C LEU A 96 5.29 -5.12 17.17
N PRO A 97 6.00 -6.12 17.75
CA PRO A 97 6.02 -6.36 19.20
C PRO A 97 6.63 -5.23 20.03
N TYR A 98 7.44 -4.38 19.41
CA TYR A 98 8.12 -3.27 20.07
C TYR A 98 7.28 -1.99 20.05
N LEU A 99 6.14 -1.98 19.34
CA LEU A 99 5.34 -0.77 19.18
C LEU A 99 4.41 -0.50 20.38
N ASP A 100 4.58 0.67 21.01
CA ASP A 100 3.67 1.18 22.03
C ASP A 100 2.40 1.75 21.39
N ARG A 101 1.29 1.02 21.53
CA ARG A 101 -0.02 1.42 21.00
C ARG A 101 -0.55 2.71 21.62
N GLU A 102 -0.30 2.95 22.90
CA GLU A 102 -0.84 4.13 23.59
C GLU A 102 -0.10 5.40 23.16
N LEU A 103 1.23 5.31 22.99
CA LEU A 103 2.02 6.39 22.39
C LEU A 103 1.51 6.77 21.00
N ILE A 104 1.28 5.77 20.15
CA ILE A 104 0.81 5.97 18.77
C ILE A 104 -0.62 6.53 18.74
N ARG A 105 -1.53 5.99 19.56
CA ARG A 105 -2.92 6.49 19.70
C ARG A 105 -2.99 7.93 20.18
N ALA A 106 -2.09 8.33 21.09
CA ALA A 106 -2.03 9.68 21.61
C ALA A 106 -1.55 10.70 20.55
N ASN A 107 -0.92 10.24 19.47
CA ASN A 107 -0.32 11.10 18.46
C ASN A 107 -0.66 10.67 17.02
N PRO A 108 -1.95 10.67 16.64
CA PRO A 108 -2.36 10.19 15.33
C PRO A 108 -1.79 11.07 14.21
N LYS A 109 -1.12 10.42 13.24
CA LYS A 109 -0.51 11.05 12.06
C LYS A 109 -0.80 10.20 10.82
N PRO A 110 -0.94 10.82 9.63
CA PRO A 110 -1.10 10.07 8.41
C PRO A 110 0.22 9.34 8.09
N PHE A 111 0.12 8.03 7.85
CA PHE A 111 1.23 7.19 7.44
C PHE A 111 1.05 6.75 5.99
N PHE A 112 2.11 6.82 5.19
CA PHE A 112 2.14 6.42 3.78
C PHE A 112 3.15 5.29 3.57
N GLY A 113 2.72 4.20 2.95
CA GLY A 113 3.57 3.07 2.60
C GLY A 113 2.79 1.94 1.93
N MET A 114 3.48 1.00 1.30
CA MET A 114 2.89 -0.21 0.70
C MET A 114 3.83 -1.41 0.88
N SER A 115 3.50 -2.57 0.29
CA SER A 115 4.30 -3.79 0.39
C SER A 115 4.37 -4.28 1.84
N ASP A 116 5.56 -4.57 2.37
CA ASP A 116 5.81 -4.93 3.78
C ASP A 116 5.29 -3.91 4.80
N ASN A 117 5.10 -2.64 4.39
CA ASN A 117 4.42 -1.62 5.20
C ASN A 117 2.94 -1.94 5.48
N THR A 118 2.38 -2.98 4.86
CA THR A 118 1.09 -3.58 5.24
C THR A 118 1.08 -3.96 6.72
N ASN A 119 2.21 -4.39 7.31
CA ASN A 119 2.33 -4.65 8.75
C ASN A 119 1.99 -3.40 9.58
N LEU A 120 2.64 -2.27 9.32
CA LEU A 120 2.41 -1.02 10.05
C LEU A 120 1.04 -0.41 9.74
N LEU A 121 0.54 -0.52 8.50
CA LEU A 121 -0.82 -0.09 8.15
C LEU A 121 -1.88 -0.88 8.95
N ALA A 122 -1.73 -2.19 9.06
CA ALA A 122 -2.62 -3.03 9.86
C ALA A 122 -2.55 -2.67 11.35
N PHE A 123 -1.35 -2.44 11.89
CA PHE A 123 -1.16 -1.98 13.27
C PHE A 123 -1.82 -0.61 13.53
N LEU A 124 -1.66 0.35 12.62
CA LEU A 124 -2.28 1.68 12.76
C LEU A 124 -3.80 1.60 12.71
N ARG A 125 -4.37 0.71 11.87
CA ARG A 125 -5.81 0.45 11.86
C ARG A 125 -6.32 -0.05 13.21
N THR A 126 -5.61 -0.97 13.88
CA THR A 126 -5.99 -1.47 15.22
C THR A 126 -5.80 -0.42 16.32
N CYS A 127 -5.01 0.62 16.04
CA CYS A 127 -4.96 1.85 16.84
C CYS A 127 -6.07 2.85 16.51
N GLY A 128 -6.93 2.59 15.51
CA GLY A 128 -8.00 3.48 15.08
C GLY A 128 -7.53 4.62 14.17
N ILE A 129 -6.33 4.52 13.59
CA ILE A 129 -5.71 5.54 12.76
C ILE A 129 -5.83 5.12 11.29
N VAL A 130 -6.36 6.02 10.45
CA VAL A 130 -6.37 5.81 8.99
C VAL A 130 -4.97 6.09 8.43
N GLY A 131 -4.40 5.08 7.76
CA GLY A 131 -3.17 5.20 6.98
C GLY A 131 -3.46 5.34 5.49
N PHE A 132 -2.42 5.29 4.67
CA PHE A 132 -2.50 5.42 3.21
C PHE A 132 -1.62 4.34 2.57
N HIS A 133 -2.24 3.43 1.83
CA HIS A 133 -1.57 2.41 1.06
C HIS A 133 -1.01 3.04 -0.23
N GLY A 134 0.30 3.20 -0.28
CA GLY A 134 1.04 3.82 -1.38
C GLY A 134 1.89 5.03 -0.95
N GLY A 135 2.66 5.59 -1.88
CA GLY A 135 3.44 6.81 -1.68
C GLY A 135 4.80 6.61 -1.02
N SER A 136 5.41 5.42 -1.10
CA SER A 136 6.76 5.18 -0.57
C SER A 136 7.81 6.04 -1.30
N VAL A 137 8.82 6.51 -0.57
CA VAL A 137 9.80 7.49 -1.10
C VAL A 137 10.59 6.96 -2.29
N MET A 138 11.22 5.78 -2.18
CA MET A 138 12.15 5.32 -3.23
C MET A 138 11.43 4.85 -4.51
N CYS A 139 10.23 4.29 -4.40
CA CYS A 139 9.48 3.76 -5.56
C CYS A 139 8.81 4.88 -6.36
N GLU A 140 8.03 5.74 -5.70
CA GLU A 140 7.14 6.69 -6.37
C GLU A 140 7.78 8.07 -6.49
N LEU A 141 8.20 8.64 -5.36
CA LEU A 141 8.89 9.94 -5.32
C LEU A 141 10.30 9.84 -5.90
N GLY A 142 10.93 8.67 -5.83
CA GLY A 142 12.24 8.35 -6.38
C GLY A 142 12.23 7.86 -7.83
N ARG A 143 11.07 7.87 -8.50
CA ARG A 143 10.94 7.42 -9.89
C ARG A 143 11.88 8.21 -10.83
N PRO A 144 12.71 7.56 -11.67
CA PRO A 144 13.57 8.23 -12.64
C PRO A 144 12.84 9.25 -13.54
N GLY A 145 13.52 10.35 -13.86
CA GLY A 145 12.97 11.47 -14.64
C GLY A 145 11.95 12.30 -13.85
N ALA A 146 10.66 11.98 -13.99
CA ALA A 146 9.55 12.61 -13.28
C ALA A 146 8.69 11.57 -12.54
N MET A 147 7.98 11.99 -11.49
CA MET A 147 6.87 11.20 -10.97
C MET A 147 5.83 10.99 -12.07
N HIS A 148 5.21 9.82 -12.12
CA HIS A 148 4.09 9.64 -13.02
C HIS A 148 2.96 10.64 -12.64
N PRO A 149 2.37 11.39 -13.60
CA PRO A 149 1.43 12.46 -13.28
C PRO A 149 0.24 12.01 -12.41
N GLN A 150 -0.28 10.81 -12.66
CA GLN A 150 -1.36 10.22 -11.89
C GLN A 150 -0.97 9.87 -10.45
N THR A 151 0.23 9.32 -10.24
CA THR A 151 0.77 9.09 -8.89
C THR A 151 0.93 10.42 -8.16
N ALA A 152 1.49 11.43 -8.83
CA ALA A 152 1.69 12.75 -8.24
C ALA A 152 0.36 13.43 -7.86
N GLU A 153 -0.67 13.34 -8.71
CA GLU A 153 -2.01 13.85 -8.42
C GLU A 153 -2.64 13.10 -7.23
N SER A 154 -2.59 11.77 -7.23
CA SER A 154 -3.18 10.95 -6.17
C SER A 154 -2.48 11.18 -4.83
N LEU A 155 -1.15 11.24 -4.80
CA LEU A 155 -0.38 11.51 -3.58
C LEU A 155 -0.64 12.92 -3.06
N ARG A 156 -0.69 13.92 -3.95
CA ARG A 156 -1.00 15.31 -3.58
C ARG A 156 -2.39 15.43 -2.96
N ALA A 157 -3.38 14.75 -3.53
CA ALA A 157 -4.73 14.70 -2.97
C ALA A 157 -4.72 14.04 -1.58
N ALA A 158 -4.09 12.86 -1.45
CA ALA A 158 -4.01 12.16 -0.17
C ALA A 158 -3.27 12.96 0.92
N LEU A 159 -2.25 13.75 0.55
CA LEU A 159 -1.48 14.60 1.47
C LEU A 159 -2.21 15.88 1.87
N PHE A 160 -2.92 16.55 0.96
CA PHE A 160 -3.33 17.94 1.19
C PHE A 160 -4.83 18.21 1.11
N THR A 161 -5.63 17.24 0.67
CA THR A 161 -7.07 17.41 0.56
C THR A 161 -7.81 16.52 1.55
N SER A 162 -9.08 16.84 1.77
CA SER A 162 -10.00 16.06 2.58
C SER A 162 -11.31 15.87 1.84
N GLY A 163 -11.97 14.73 2.08
CA GLY A 163 -13.24 14.40 1.44
C GLY A 163 -13.09 13.49 0.21
N PRO A 164 -14.13 13.40 -0.63
CA PRO A 164 -14.19 12.41 -1.70
C PRO A 164 -13.20 12.72 -2.83
N TYR A 165 -12.48 11.71 -3.27
CA TYR A 165 -11.58 11.74 -4.42
C TYR A 165 -11.86 10.53 -5.33
N GLU A 166 -12.08 10.79 -6.61
CA GLU A 166 -12.37 9.75 -7.60
C GLU A 166 -11.07 9.16 -8.16
N LEU A 167 -10.90 7.84 -7.98
CA LEU A 167 -9.80 7.11 -8.60
C LEU A 167 -10.09 6.87 -10.07
N ARG A 168 -9.04 6.87 -10.90
CA ARG A 168 -9.14 6.64 -12.35
C ARG A 168 -8.17 5.55 -12.79
N PRO A 169 -8.49 4.75 -13.82
CA PRO A 169 -7.54 3.80 -14.38
C PRO A 169 -6.38 4.52 -15.06
N ALA A 170 -5.20 3.92 -15.01
CA ALA A 170 -4.03 4.44 -15.71
C ALA A 170 -4.16 4.31 -17.23
N GLU A 171 -3.86 5.40 -17.95
CA GLU A 171 -3.77 5.38 -19.42
C GLU A 171 -2.52 4.63 -19.91
N ARG A 172 -1.46 4.66 -19.10
CA ARG A 172 -0.18 4.01 -19.35
C ARG A 172 0.38 3.48 -18.03
N TRP A 173 1.10 2.36 -18.09
CA TRP A 173 1.67 1.72 -16.90
C TRP A 173 2.95 0.95 -17.24
N ARG A 174 3.66 0.48 -16.21
CA ARG A 174 4.82 -0.41 -16.28
C ARG A 174 4.96 -1.26 -15.02
N ASP A 175 5.74 -2.33 -15.15
CA ASP A 175 6.18 -3.20 -14.05
C ASP A 175 7.61 -3.75 -14.26
N ILE A 176 8.30 -3.33 -15.33
CA ILE A 176 9.68 -3.75 -15.62
C ILE A 176 10.62 -2.75 -14.96
N ASP A 177 11.37 -3.21 -13.97
CA ASP A 177 12.34 -2.38 -13.24
C ASP A 177 13.71 -2.33 -13.89
N ARG A 178 14.44 -1.26 -13.58
CA ARG A 178 15.85 -1.08 -13.91
C ARG A 178 16.65 -1.02 -12.62
N ASP A 179 17.92 -1.41 -12.69
CA ASP A 179 18.76 -1.56 -11.53
C ASP A 179 19.10 -0.19 -10.91
N TRP A 180 18.69 0.04 -9.66
CA TRP A 180 19.00 1.28 -8.94
C TRP A 180 20.49 1.41 -8.58
N ALA A 181 21.28 0.33 -8.67
CA ALA A 181 22.72 0.38 -8.54
C ALA A 181 23.40 1.02 -9.76
N ASP A 182 22.76 0.97 -10.94
CA ASP A 182 23.24 1.61 -12.15
C ASP A 182 22.74 3.07 -12.22
N PRO A 183 23.62 4.09 -12.11
CA PRO A 183 23.21 5.48 -12.20
C PRO A 183 22.50 5.82 -13.51
N ALA A 184 22.77 5.10 -14.60
CA ALA A 184 22.11 5.31 -15.90
C ALA A 184 20.59 5.05 -15.82
N THR A 185 20.13 4.30 -14.81
CA THR A 185 18.70 4.13 -14.50
C THR A 185 18.00 5.46 -14.24
N PHE A 186 18.71 6.53 -13.87
CA PHE A 186 18.13 7.82 -13.53
C PHE A 186 18.24 8.87 -14.64
N ASP A 187 18.86 8.54 -15.78
CA ASP A 187 19.08 9.47 -16.89
C ASP A 187 17.85 9.62 -17.80
N GLU A 188 16.95 8.64 -17.81
CA GLU A 188 15.78 8.59 -18.69
C GLU A 188 14.51 8.20 -17.93
N GLU A 189 13.35 8.64 -18.42
CA GLU A 189 12.09 8.15 -17.89
C GLU A 189 11.88 6.66 -18.24
N PRO A 190 11.30 5.88 -17.32
CA PRO A 190 11.00 4.47 -17.59
C PRO A 190 10.00 4.31 -18.74
N GLU A 191 10.25 3.31 -19.60
CA GLU A 191 9.30 2.94 -20.66
C GLU A 191 7.97 2.48 -20.05
N THR A 192 6.88 2.87 -20.69
CA THR A 192 5.52 2.51 -20.30
C THR A 192 4.78 1.84 -21.46
N ARG A 193 3.71 1.12 -21.15
CA ARG A 193 2.80 0.50 -22.11
C ARG A 193 1.36 0.98 -21.90
N PRO A 194 0.48 0.92 -22.92
CA PRO A 194 -0.92 1.31 -22.77
C PRO A 194 -1.63 0.53 -21.66
N GLY A 195 -2.45 1.22 -20.87
CA GLY A 195 -3.35 0.62 -19.89
C GLY A 195 -4.57 -0.03 -20.56
N SER A 196 -5.12 -1.05 -19.91
CA SER A 196 -6.33 -1.77 -20.35
C SER A 196 -7.61 -1.32 -19.65
N GLY A 197 -7.51 -0.34 -18.75
CA GLY A 197 -8.57 -0.04 -17.78
C GLY A 197 -8.73 -1.14 -16.72
N TRP A 198 -9.74 -0.97 -15.87
CA TRP A 198 -10.08 -1.94 -14.82
C TRP A 198 -11.08 -2.98 -15.30
N THR A 199 -10.92 -4.21 -14.81
CA THR A 199 -11.83 -5.33 -15.13
C THR A 199 -12.82 -5.54 -13.98
N TRP A 200 -14.12 -5.49 -14.28
CA TRP A 200 -15.19 -5.56 -13.28
C TRP A 200 -15.89 -6.93 -13.28
N VAL A 201 -16.13 -7.49 -12.10
CA VAL A 201 -16.89 -8.72 -11.86
C VAL A 201 -18.00 -8.43 -10.86
N ASN A 202 -19.21 -8.92 -11.12
CA ASN A 202 -20.43 -8.62 -10.36
C ASN A 202 -20.64 -7.10 -10.11
N PRO A 203 -20.61 -6.22 -11.14
CA PRO A 203 -20.78 -4.78 -10.95
C PRO A 203 -22.25 -4.36 -10.82
N ASP A 204 -23.05 -5.10 -10.06
CA ASP A 204 -24.50 -4.93 -9.94
C ASP A 204 -24.93 -4.10 -8.71
N ARG A 205 -23.98 -3.74 -7.85
CA ARG A 205 -24.23 -3.07 -6.57
C ARG A 205 -23.25 -1.94 -6.29
N VAL A 206 -23.63 -1.14 -5.30
CA VAL A 206 -22.79 -0.12 -4.69
C VAL A 206 -22.35 -0.63 -3.32
N VAL A 207 -21.06 -0.63 -3.07
CA VAL A 207 -20.47 -0.92 -1.76
C VAL A 207 -19.77 0.33 -1.25
N GLU A 208 -20.01 0.68 0.00
CA GLU A 208 -19.29 1.75 0.69
C GLU A 208 -18.94 1.26 2.09
N GLY A 209 -17.64 1.22 2.39
CA GLY A 209 -17.16 0.63 3.61
C GLY A 209 -15.71 0.98 3.91
N ARG A 210 -15.26 0.57 5.09
CA ARG A 210 -13.86 0.76 5.49
C ARG A 210 -12.97 -0.23 4.76
N SER A 211 -11.82 0.23 4.28
CA SER A 211 -10.85 -0.62 3.63
C SER A 211 -10.06 -1.46 4.64
N TRP A 212 -9.62 -2.64 4.21
CA TRP A 212 -8.63 -3.46 4.90
C TRP A 212 -7.94 -4.38 3.88
N GLY A 213 -6.71 -4.81 4.15
CA GLY A 213 -5.95 -5.73 3.29
C GLY A 213 -4.51 -5.27 3.10
N GLY A 214 -4.03 -5.16 1.86
CA GLY A 214 -2.66 -4.77 1.49
C GLY A 214 -1.97 -5.79 0.59
N CYS A 215 -0.65 -5.91 0.73
CA CYS A 215 0.17 -6.95 0.08
C CYS A 215 -0.23 -8.35 0.58
N LEU A 216 -0.60 -9.25 -0.34
CA LEU A 216 -1.20 -10.55 0.00
C LEU A 216 -0.23 -11.47 0.75
N GLU A 217 1.05 -11.44 0.38
CA GLU A 217 2.16 -12.17 0.99
C GLU A 217 2.27 -11.78 2.47
N ILE A 218 2.23 -10.48 2.75
CA ILE A 218 2.33 -9.91 4.09
C ILE A 218 1.08 -10.21 4.91
N LEU A 219 -0.11 -10.14 4.32
CA LEU A 219 -1.34 -10.58 4.96
C LEU A 219 -1.27 -12.06 5.35
N GLY A 220 -0.68 -12.89 4.48
CA GLY A 220 -0.37 -14.29 4.79
C GLY A 220 0.43 -14.43 6.07
N TRP A 221 1.47 -13.62 6.26
CA TRP A 221 2.29 -13.63 7.48
C TRP A 221 1.52 -13.17 8.72
N LEU A 222 0.76 -12.08 8.62
CA LEU A 222 -0.09 -11.58 9.70
C LEU A 222 -1.12 -12.63 10.14
N LEU A 223 -1.71 -13.35 9.19
CA LEU A 223 -2.65 -14.45 9.47
C LEU A 223 -1.96 -15.62 10.17
N MET A 224 -0.79 -16.05 9.68
CA MET A 224 -0.02 -17.16 10.26
C MET A 224 0.49 -16.83 11.67
N ALA A 225 0.88 -15.59 11.92
CA ALA A 225 1.35 -15.12 13.21
C ALA A 225 0.21 -14.73 14.19
N ASP A 226 -1.04 -14.71 13.71
CA ASP A 226 -2.22 -14.16 14.40
C ASP A 226 -1.97 -12.74 14.95
N ARG A 227 -1.50 -11.83 14.08
CA ARG A 227 -1.16 -10.43 14.41
C ARG A 227 -1.97 -9.45 13.59
N GLU A 228 -2.41 -8.36 14.22
CA GLU A 228 -3.15 -7.24 13.60
C GLU A 228 -4.39 -7.61 12.76
N VAL A 229 -4.86 -8.85 12.89
CA VAL A 229 -6.15 -9.32 12.36
C VAL A 229 -7.13 -9.38 13.52
N ALA A 230 -8.30 -8.79 13.36
CA ALA A 230 -9.32 -8.79 14.40
C ALA A 230 -9.75 -10.23 14.74
N ARG A 231 -10.01 -10.48 16.03
CA ARG A 231 -10.58 -11.76 16.47
C ARG A 231 -12.09 -11.82 16.20
N ASP A 232 -12.77 -10.69 16.40
CA ASP A 232 -14.16 -10.52 16.00
C ASP A 232 -14.18 -10.01 14.55
N LEU A 233 -14.56 -10.90 13.62
CA LEU A 233 -14.56 -10.58 12.20
C LEU A 233 -15.68 -9.64 11.78
N SER A 234 -16.68 -9.38 12.65
CA SER A 234 -17.71 -8.38 12.37
C SER A 234 -17.14 -6.96 12.23
N GLU A 235 -15.91 -6.72 12.70
CA GLU A 235 -15.15 -5.49 12.44
C GLU A 235 -14.88 -5.23 10.95
N TYR A 236 -15.04 -6.25 10.09
CA TYR A 236 -14.84 -6.17 8.65
C TYR A 236 -16.14 -6.18 7.84
N ASP A 237 -17.30 -6.40 8.48
CA ASP A 237 -18.58 -6.52 7.79
C ASP A 237 -18.88 -5.27 6.94
N GLY A 238 -19.16 -5.48 5.66
CA GLY A 238 -19.46 -4.39 4.72
C GLY A 238 -18.24 -3.62 4.24
N GLY A 239 -17.02 -4.05 4.60
CA GLY A 239 -15.77 -3.41 4.20
C GLY A 239 -15.41 -3.59 2.73
N VAL A 240 -14.33 -2.91 2.32
CA VAL A 240 -13.71 -3.08 1.01
C VAL A 240 -12.35 -3.75 1.18
N LEU A 241 -12.18 -4.94 0.60
CA LEU A 241 -10.91 -5.67 0.63
C LEU A 241 -9.94 -5.05 -0.39
N LEU A 242 -8.71 -4.76 0.02
CA LEU A 242 -7.63 -4.31 -0.85
C LEU A 242 -6.60 -5.44 -0.96
N LEU A 243 -6.29 -5.95 -2.14
CA LEU A 243 -5.23 -6.96 -2.30
C LEU A 243 -4.33 -6.62 -3.47
N GLU A 244 -3.04 -6.86 -3.31
CA GLU A 244 -2.05 -6.77 -4.38
C GLU A 244 -0.93 -7.80 -4.12
N THR A 245 -0.09 -8.06 -5.12
CA THR A 245 1.05 -8.99 -5.02
C THR A 245 2.35 -8.28 -5.35
N SER A 246 3.45 -8.72 -4.72
CA SER A 246 4.74 -8.05 -4.74
C SER A 246 5.65 -8.45 -5.91
N GLU A 247 6.86 -7.91 -5.89
CA GLU A 247 7.99 -8.29 -6.73
C GLU A 247 8.49 -9.72 -6.53
N ASP A 248 8.12 -10.37 -5.43
CA ASP A 248 8.40 -11.81 -5.23
C ASP A 248 7.66 -12.67 -6.26
N MET A 249 6.61 -12.11 -6.87
CA MET A 249 5.79 -12.74 -7.89
C MET A 249 5.31 -14.13 -7.44
N PRO A 250 4.49 -14.22 -6.38
CA PRO A 250 4.01 -15.49 -5.85
C PRO A 250 3.28 -16.27 -6.93
N SER A 251 3.36 -17.60 -6.88
CA SER A 251 2.62 -18.44 -7.81
C SER A 251 1.11 -18.31 -7.62
N ALA A 252 0.34 -18.58 -8.67
CA ALA A 252 -1.12 -18.65 -8.58
C ALA A 252 -1.62 -19.67 -7.53
N THR A 253 -0.80 -20.69 -7.24
CA THR A 253 -1.10 -21.67 -6.18
C THR A 253 -0.96 -21.06 -4.78
N GLU A 254 0.05 -20.23 -4.55
CA GLU A 254 0.24 -19.52 -3.28
C GLU A 254 -0.86 -18.48 -3.08
N VAL A 255 -1.18 -17.70 -4.11
CA VAL A 255 -2.30 -16.74 -4.08
C VAL A 255 -3.62 -17.43 -3.75
N PHE A 256 -3.96 -18.52 -4.45
CA PHE A 256 -5.16 -19.30 -4.12
C PHE A 256 -5.10 -19.86 -2.70
N SER A 257 -3.95 -20.37 -2.25
CA SER A 257 -3.82 -20.99 -0.92
C SER A 257 -4.00 -19.98 0.21
N THR A 258 -3.43 -18.78 0.08
CA THR A 258 -3.60 -17.70 1.05
C THR A 258 -5.06 -17.24 1.10
N LEU A 259 -5.69 -17.00 -0.06
CA LEU A 259 -7.10 -16.62 -0.11
C LEU A 259 -8.03 -17.72 0.41
N ARG A 260 -7.73 -18.99 0.12
CA ARG A 260 -8.44 -20.12 0.70
C ARG A 260 -8.38 -20.09 2.23
N ASN A 261 -7.19 -19.87 2.80
CA ASN A 261 -7.04 -19.78 4.27
C ASN A 261 -7.80 -18.58 4.86
N MET A 262 -7.85 -17.45 4.15
CA MET A 262 -8.72 -16.32 4.53
C MET A 262 -10.20 -16.72 4.49
N GLY A 263 -10.63 -17.45 3.46
CA GLY A 263 -11.98 -17.99 3.30
C GLY A 263 -12.36 -18.95 4.43
N GLU A 264 -11.49 -19.91 4.76
CA GLU A 264 -11.68 -20.85 5.87
C GLU A 264 -11.73 -20.16 7.24
N ARG A 265 -11.07 -19.01 7.40
CA ARG A 265 -11.19 -18.15 8.59
C ARG A 265 -12.52 -17.36 8.60
N GLY A 266 -13.30 -17.37 7.53
CA GLY A 266 -14.54 -16.57 7.40
C GLY A 266 -14.28 -15.10 7.10
N LEU A 267 -13.08 -14.73 6.63
CA LEU A 267 -12.74 -13.34 6.30
C LEU A 267 -13.34 -12.89 4.97
N LEU A 268 -13.25 -13.71 3.92
CA LEU A 268 -13.62 -13.27 2.57
C LEU A 268 -15.11 -12.88 2.46
N GLU A 269 -15.99 -13.59 3.16
CA GLU A 269 -17.45 -13.30 3.18
C GLU A 269 -17.81 -11.94 3.79
N ARG A 270 -16.89 -11.32 4.55
CA ARG A 270 -17.10 -10.03 5.23
C ARG A 270 -17.05 -8.85 4.26
N PHE A 271 -16.40 -9.04 3.12
CA PHE A 271 -16.10 -7.98 2.16
C PHE A 271 -16.99 -8.09 0.90
N PRO A 272 -18.07 -7.29 0.80
CA PRO A 272 -18.89 -7.26 -0.41
C PRO A 272 -18.21 -6.63 -1.63
N ALA A 273 -17.04 -5.97 -1.45
CA ALA A 273 -16.20 -5.53 -2.56
C ALA A 273 -14.71 -5.87 -2.35
N LEU A 274 -14.03 -6.19 -3.45
CA LEU A 274 -12.58 -6.40 -3.54
C LEU A 274 -11.99 -5.48 -4.62
N LEU A 275 -10.98 -4.71 -4.27
CA LEU A 275 -10.06 -4.06 -5.19
C LEU A 275 -8.79 -4.90 -5.26
N MET A 276 -8.53 -5.49 -6.43
CA MET A 276 -7.32 -6.27 -6.70
C MET A 276 -6.37 -5.42 -7.57
N GLY A 277 -5.20 -5.15 -7.02
CA GLY A 277 -4.11 -4.46 -7.67
C GLY A 277 -3.66 -5.19 -8.93
N ARG A 278 -3.14 -4.44 -9.89
CA ARG A 278 -2.49 -5.02 -11.06
C ARG A 278 -1.30 -5.88 -10.60
N PRO A 279 -1.22 -7.16 -11.00
CA PRO A 279 -0.10 -7.99 -10.57
C PRO A 279 1.20 -7.48 -11.20
N LYS A 280 2.26 -7.39 -10.40
CA LYS A 280 3.61 -7.28 -10.93
C LYS A 280 3.96 -8.57 -11.65
N THR A 281 4.41 -8.47 -12.90
CA THR A 281 4.66 -9.66 -13.74
C THR A 281 6.13 -9.83 -14.12
N TRP A 282 7.00 -8.99 -13.56
CA TRP A 282 8.43 -8.97 -13.86
C TRP A 282 9.25 -8.65 -12.61
N SER A 283 10.36 -9.36 -12.42
CA SER A 283 11.44 -9.04 -11.47
C SER A 283 12.80 -9.43 -12.08
N PHE A 284 13.90 -9.09 -11.42
CA PHE A 284 15.24 -9.51 -11.88
C PHE A 284 15.40 -11.03 -11.81
N GLU A 285 14.74 -11.68 -10.85
CA GLU A 285 14.71 -13.12 -10.65
C GLU A 285 13.75 -13.83 -11.61
N GLN A 286 12.68 -13.13 -12.03
CA GLN A 286 11.66 -13.64 -12.95
C GLN A 286 11.40 -12.65 -14.11
N PRO A 287 12.35 -12.52 -15.06
CA PRO A 287 12.26 -11.54 -16.14
C PRO A 287 11.35 -12.05 -17.27
N ASN A 288 10.07 -12.21 -16.99
CA ASN A 288 9.08 -12.74 -17.93
C ASN A 288 9.05 -11.93 -19.23
N SER A 289 9.03 -12.64 -20.36
CA SER A 289 8.65 -12.06 -21.65
C SER A 289 7.20 -11.54 -21.63
N PRO A 290 6.78 -10.69 -22.58
CA PRO A 290 5.39 -10.21 -22.64
C PRO A 290 4.33 -11.32 -22.67
N GLU A 291 4.61 -12.46 -23.30
CA GLU A 291 3.70 -13.61 -23.33
C GLU A 291 3.62 -14.31 -21.96
N GLU A 292 4.75 -14.50 -21.31
CA GLU A 292 4.83 -15.08 -19.96
C GLU A 292 4.16 -14.17 -18.92
N ALA A 293 4.37 -12.86 -19.02
CA ALA A 293 3.72 -11.86 -18.20
C ALA A 293 2.19 -11.89 -18.34
N ALA A 294 1.69 -11.98 -19.57
CA ALA A 294 0.25 -12.09 -19.83
C ALA A 294 -0.34 -13.38 -19.26
N ARG A 295 0.38 -14.51 -19.39
CA ARG A 295 -0.02 -15.80 -18.80
C ARG A 295 -0.02 -15.73 -17.27
N TYR A 296 1.04 -15.19 -16.67
CA TYR A 296 1.15 -15.01 -15.22
C TYR A 296 -0.02 -14.17 -14.68
N ALA A 297 -0.31 -13.01 -15.29
CA ALA A 297 -1.43 -12.17 -14.88
C ALA A 297 -2.80 -12.88 -15.01
N ALA A 298 -2.98 -13.72 -16.04
CA ALA A 298 -4.18 -14.52 -16.20
C ALA A 298 -4.31 -15.59 -15.08
N ASP A 299 -3.22 -16.30 -14.78
CA ASP A 299 -3.17 -17.32 -13.74
C ASP A 299 -3.46 -16.71 -12.34
N GLN A 300 -2.91 -15.53 -12.05
CA GLN A 300 -3.21 -14.75 -10.84
C GLN A 300 -4.70 -14.43 -10.73
N ARG A 301 -5.30 -13.90 -11.80
CA ARG A 301 -6.72 -13.56 -11.84
C ARG A 301 -7.59 -14.81 -11.63
N ASP A 302 -7.24 -15.92 -12.25
CA ASP A 302 -7.97 -17.18 -12.11
C ASP A 302 -7.88 -17.74 -10.68
N ALA A 303 -6.74 -17.61 -10.00
CA ALA A 303 -6.57 -17.99 -8.60
C ALA A 303 -7.50 -17.17 -7.68
N VAL A 304 -7.52 -15.84 -7.85
CA VAL A 304 -8.41 -14.95 -7.08
C VAL A 304 -9.87 -15.31 -7.35
N LEU A 305 -10.28 -15.42 -8.62
CA LEU A 305 -11.65 -15.79 -8.99
C LEU A 305 -12.06 -17.15 -8.44
N ARG A 306 -11.15 -18.13 -8.45
CA ARG A 306 -11.40 -19.47 -7.89
C ARG A 306 -11.67 -19.40 -6.39
N ALA A 307 -10.90 -18.63 -5.63
CA ALA A 307 -11.12 -18.45 -4.19
C ALA A 307 -12.43 -17.69 -3.92
N MET A 308 -12.65 -16.55 -4.58
CA MET A 308 -13.84 -15.73 -4.37
C MET A 308 -15.12 -16.48 -4.74
N ARG A 309 -15.15 -17.27 -5.82
CA ARG A 309 -16.31 -18.13 -6.14
C ARG A 309 -16.64 -19.15 -5.05
N ALA A 310 -15.63 -19.63 -4.32
CA ALA A 310 -15.83 -20.64 -3.28
C ALA A 310 -16.33 -20.04 -1.96
N TYR A 311 -15.85 -18.84 -1.59
CA TYR A 311 -16.06 -18.27 -0.26
C TYR A 311 -16.91 -16.99 -0.22
N ALA A 312 -17.02 -16.26 -1.35
CA ALA A 312 -17.74 -14.99 -1.44
C ALA A 312 -18.19 -14.71 -2.90
N PRO A 313 -19.09 -15.55 -3.47
CA PRO A 313 -19.42 -15.55 -4.90
C PRO A 313 -20.10 -14.26 -5.40
N ASP A 314 -20.74 -13.52 -4.50
CA ASP A 314 -21.49 -12.29 -4.81
C ASP A 314 -20.66 -11.02 -4.68
N THR A 315 -19.37 -11.11 -4.30
CA THR A 315 -18.49 -9.95 -4.13
C THR A 315 -18.32 -9.22 -5.46
N THR A 316 -18.43 -7.88 -5.44
CA THR A 316 -18.03 -7.02 -6.56
C THR A 316 -16.50 -6.93 -6.59
N ILE A 317 -15.87 -7.39 -7.66
CA ILE A 317 -14.41 -7.40 -7.79
C ILE A 317 -13.99 -6.42 -8.88
N VAL A 318 -13.01 -5.58 -8.59
CA VAL A 318 -12.34 -4.74 -9.57
C VAL A 318 -10.89 -5.18 -9.65
N PHE A 319 -10.49 -5.76 -10.78
CA PHE A 319 -9.11 -6.12 -11.07
C PHE A 319 -8.38 -5.00 -11.79
N ASP A 320 -7.05 -5.12 -11.77
CA ASP A 320 -6.13 -4.25 -12.49
C ASP A 320 -6.17 -2.81 -11.98
N VAL A 321 -6.59 -2.61 -10.73
CA VAL A 321 -6.55 -1.30 -10.08
C VAL A 321 -5.09 -0.91 -9.89
N ASP A 322 -4.74 0.32 -10.22
CA ASP A 322 -3.36 0.76 -10.31
C ASP A 322 -2.81 1.13 -8.91
N PHE A 323 -2.79 0.17 -7.98
CA PHE A 323 -2.13 0.24 -6.66
C PHE A 323 -1.31 -1.04 -6.42
N GLY A 324 -0.31 -0.98 -5.53
CA GLY A 324 0.66 -2.06 -5.33
C GLY A 324 1.94 -1.83 -6.12
N HIS A 325 2.57 -2.90 -6.59
CA HIS A 325 3.95 -2.90 -7.13
C HIS A 325 4.07 -2.55 -8.63
N THR A 326 3.10 -1.85 -9.20
CA THR A 326 3.16 -1.34 -10.58
C THR A 326 3.11 0.18 -10.59
N ASP A 327 3.68 0.80 -11.62
CA ASP A 327 3.70 2.26 -11.81
C ASP A 327 2.78 2.64 -13.00
N PRO A 328 1.81 3.56 -12.85
CA PRO A 328 1.58 4.42 -11.70
C PRO A 328 0.88 3.77 -10.51
N GLN A 329 0.91 4.49 -9.39
CA GLN A 329 0.30 4.10 -8.12
C GLN A 329 -0.73 5.12 -7.63
N LEU A 330 -1.94 4.65 -7.43
CA LEU A 330 -3.03 5.34 -6.74
C LEU A 330 -2.90 5.11 -5.23
N VAL A 331 -3.08 6.17 -4.45
CA VAL A 331 -3.03 6.12 -2.99
C VAL A 331 -4.41 5.81 -2.43
N ILE A 332 -4.54 4.74 -1.65
CA ILE A 332 -5.83 4.31 -1.09
C ILE A 332 -5.81 4.46 0.44
N PRO A 333 -6.80 5.12 1.08
CA PRO A 333 -6.84 5.23 2.54
C PRO A 333 -7.03 3.83 3.14
N TYR A 334 -6.14 3.42 4.03
CA TYR A 334 -6.17 2.13 4.73
C TYR A 334 -6.92 2.24 6.05
N GLY A 335 -7.99 1.44 6.22
CA GLY A 335 -8.91 1.59 7.34
C GLY A 335 -9.89 2.76 7.18
N GLY A 336 -9.79 3.53 6.09
CA GLY A 336 -10.68 4.63 5.72
C GLY A 336 -11.78 4.20 4.73
N THR A 337 -12.71 5.10 4.43
CA THR A 337 -13.86 4.86 3.57
C THR A 337 -13.48 4.78 2.09
N VAL A 338 -13.92 3.69 1.46
CA VAL A 338 -13.85 3.45 0.01
C VAL A 338 -15.26 3.11 -0.48
N ARG A 339 -15.66 3.74 -1.59
CA ARG A 339 -16.90 3.49 -2.30
C ARG A 339 -16.60 2.85 -3.66
N VAL A 340 -17.15 1.67 -3.89
CA VAL A 340 -17.09 0.93 -5.16
C VAL A 340 -18.49 0.90 -5.75
N ASP A 341 -18.70 1.72 -6.78
CA ASP A 341 -19.96 1.82 -7.51
C ASP A 341 -19.88 0.95 -8.77
N GLY A 342 -20.38 -0.29 -8.68
CA GLY A 342 -20.38 -1.25 -9.78
C GLY A 342 -21.13 -0.74 -11.01
N PRO A 343 -22.41 -0.33 -10.89
CA PRO A 343 -23.20 0.14 -12.02
C PRO A 343 -22.58 1.35 -12.74
N ALA A 344 -22.01 2.30 -11.99
CA ALA A 344 -21.34 3.46 -12.56
C ALA A 344 -19.87 3.20 -12.95
N ARG A 345 -19.33 2.02 -12.62
CA ARG A 345 -17.91 1.64 -12.76
C ARG A 345 -16.96 2.69 -12.19
N ARG A 346 -17.24 3.13 -10.96
CA ARG A 346 -16.50 4.21 -10.29
C ARG A 346 -15.96 3.76 -8.95
N ILE A 347 -14.74 4.18 -8.64
CA ILE A 347 -14.16 4.05 -7.31
C ILE A 347 -13.93 5.44 -6.73
N THR A 348 -14.41 5.68 -5.52
CA THR A 348 -14.19 6.93 -4.80
C THR A 348 -13.63 6.62 -3.42
N VAL A 349 -12.55 7.30 -3.04
CA VAL A 349 -11.96 7.21 -1.70
C VAL A 349 -12.24 8.48 -0.92
N THR A 350 -12.30 8.40 0.41
CA THR A 350 -12.36 9.59 1.27
C THR A 350 -10.99 9.82 1.90
N TYR A 351 -10.38 10.97 1.63
CA TYR A 351 -9.11 11.39 2.22
C TYR A 351 -9.25 12.19 3.51
#